data_AF-A0A4S4KJB5-F1
#
_entry.id   AF-A0A4S4KJB5-F1
#
_cell.length_a   1.000
_cell.length_b   1.000
_cell.length_c   1.000
_cell.angle_alpha   90.00
_cell.angle_beta   90.00
_cell.angle_gamma   90.00
#
_symmetry.space_group_name_H-M   'P 1'
#
loop_
_entity.id
_entity.type
_entity.pdbx_description
1 polymer ?
#
loop_
_entity_poly.entity_id
_entity_poly.type
_entity_poly.pdbx_seq_one_letter_code
_entity_poly.pdbx_strand_id
1 'polypeptide(L)'
;MLDLTNGAMSPMYPPVTSLAFHEREYSHCDVLATGGPDGTITLRTWNTDSTPKGEKARWEFVTLKKLKAKSVDGSQTRSSVPCVTALRFVGETLFHGEDTGKVFCWSLPD
;
A
#
# COMPACT_ATOMS: atom_id res chain seq x y z
N MET A 1 -19.28 -0.63 -18.20
CA MET A 1 -18.08 -1.13 -18.92
C MET A 1 -16.91 -0.30 -18.44
N LEU A 2 -15.87 -0.92 -17.89
CA LEU A 2 -14.65 -0.21 -17.49
C LEU A 2 -13.92 0.20 -18.78
N ASP A 3 -13.78 1.51 -19.00
CA ASP A 3 -13.07 2.04 -20.17
C ASP A 3 -11.59 2.22 -19.81
N LEU A 4 -10.73 1.39 -20.42
CA LEU A 4 -9.27 1.40 -20.22
C LEU A 4 -8.55 2.37 -21.16
N THR A 5 -9.27 3.07 -22.04
CA THR A 5 -8.67 3.99 -23.04
C THR A 5 -8.41 5.38 -22.47
N ASN A 6 -9.02 5.72 -21.33
CA ASN A 6 -8.78 6.96 -20.62
C ASN A 6 -7.56 6.84 -19.69
N GLY A 7 -6.40 6.57 -20.28
CA GLY A 7 -5.13 6.29 -19.61
C GLY A 7 -4.32 7.52 -19.20
N ALA A 8 -4.95 8.69 -19.07
CA ALA A 8 -4.26 9.84 -18.48
C ALA A 8 -4.06 9.54 -16.99
N MET A 9 -2.84 9.15 -16.60
CA MET A 9 -2.42 9.17 -15.20
C MET A 9 -2.69 10.57 -14.66
N SER A 10 -3.74 10.71 -13.85
CA SER A 10 -4.04 11.99 -13.23
C SER A 10 -2.86 12.38 -12.35
N PRO A 11 -2.21 13.54 -12.58
CA PRO A 11 -1.10 13.97 -11.73
C PRO A 11 -1.54 14.24 -10.29
N MET A 12 -2.86 14.25 -10.00
CA MET A 12 -3.38 14.41 -8.64
C MET A 12 -3.12 13.22 -7.74
N TYR A 13 -2.95 12.00 -8.27
CA TYR A 13 -2.73 10.81 -7.45
C TYR A 13 -1.62 9.94 -8.04
N PRO A 14 -0.53 9.70 -7.30
CA PRO A 14 0.50 8.78 -7.77
C PRO A 14 -0.10 7.38 -7.94
N PRO A 15 0.29 6.65 -9.00
CA PRO A 15 -0.25 5.33 -9.29
C PRO A 15 0.09 4.32 -8.18
N VAL A 16 -0.77 3.33 -8.00
CA VAL A 16 -0.43 2.12 -7.24
C VAL A 16 0.42 1.23 -8.13
N THR A 17 1.64 0.94 -7.71
CA THR A 17 2.60 0.13 -8.47
C THR A 17 2.60 -1.34 -8.07
N SER A 18 2.12 -1.65 -6.86
CA SER A 18 1.97 -3.01 -6.35
C SER A 18 0.91 -3.05 -5.26
N LEU A 19 0.29 -4.21 -5.03
CA LEU A 19 -0.68 -4.42 -3.96
C LEU A 19 -0.59 -5.84 -3.39
N ALA A 20 -0.96 -6.00 -2.12
CA ALA A 20 -1.09 -7.30 -1.47
C ALA A 20 -2.18 -7.25 -0.39
N PHE A 21 -3.00 -8.29 -0.32
CA PHE A 21 -3.91 -8.53 0.80
C PHE A 21 -3.21 -9.36 1.87
N HIS A 22 -3.42 -9.00 3.13
CA HIS A 22 -3.05 -9.83 4.26
C HIS A 22 -4.18 -10.83 4.50
N GLU A 23 -4.03 -12.02 3.94
CA GLU A 23 -5.01 -13.09 4.09
C GLU A 23 -4.62 -13.93 5.30
N ARG A 24 -5.29 -13.68 6.43
CA ARG A 24 -5.23 -14.56 7.60
C ARG A 24 -6.63 -15.11 7.86
N GLU A 25 -6.71 -16.41 8.17
CA GLU A 25 -7.95 -17.03 8.65
C GLU A 25 -8.43 -16.47 10.01
N TYR A 26 -7.57 -15.77 10.75
CA TYR A 26 -7.84 -15.30 12.12
C TYR A 26 -7.36 -13.86 12.43
N SER A 27 -7.08 -13.02 11.42
CA SER A 27 -6.83 -11.59 11.70
C SER A 27 -8.13 -10.90 12.10
N HIS A 28 -8.12 -10.13 13.18
CA HIS A 28 -9.27 -9.29 13.55
C HIS A 28 -9.50 -8.12 12.57
N CYS A 29 -8.54 -7.85 11.68
CA CYS A 29 -8.58 -6.71 10.77
C CYS A 29 -7.96 -7.09 9.42
N ASP A 30 -8.74 -6.98 8.35
CA ASP A 30 -8.22 -7.18 6.99
C ASP A 30 -7.32 -6.00 6.60
N VAL A 31 -6.18 -6.31 6.00
CA VAL A 31 -5.17 -5.31 5.59
C VAL A 31 -4.89 -5.40 4.09
N LEU A 32 -4.97 -4.26 3.42
CA LEU A 32 -4.48 -4.03 2.07
C LEU A 32 -3.20 -3.20 2.14
N ALA A 33 -2.10 -3.75 1.64
CA ALA A 33 -0.88 -3.00 1.38
C ALA A 33 -0.86 -2.52 -0.08
N THR A 34 -0.51 -1.26 -0.30
CA THR A 34 -0.28 -0.70 -1.65
C THR A 34 1.07 -0.01 -1.71
N GLY A 35 1.87 -0.31 -2.75
CA GLY A 35 3.14 0.33 -3.04
C GLY A 35 2.96 1.47 -4.05
N GLY A 36 3.82 2.48 -3.96
CA GLY A 36 3.87 3.62 -4.88
C GLY A 36 5.23 3.80 -5.55
N PRO A 37 5.29 4.61 -6.62
CA PRO A 37 6.52 4.91 -7.34
C PRO A 37 7.51 5.73 -6.53
N ASP A 38 7.06 6.36 -5.45
CA ASP A 38 7.88 7.18 -4.57
C ASP A 38 8.43 6.38 -3.37
N GLY A 39 8.38 5.04 -3.39
CA GLY A 39 8.82 4.22 -2.27
C GLY A 39 7.85 4.16 -1.09
N THR A 40 6.65 4.78 -1.19
CA THR A 40 5.64 4.71 -0.13
C THR A 40 4.92 3.37 -0.17
N ILE A 41 4.76 2.75 0.99
CA ILE A 41 3.87 1.60 1.20
C ILE A 41 2.76 2.06 2.15
N THR A 42 1.51 1.94 1.74
CA THR A 42 0.35 2.31 2.58
C THR A 42 -0.39 1.05 3.00
N LEU A 43 -0.58 0.86 4.30
CA LEU A 43 -1.43 -0.17 4.86
C LEU A 43 -2.80 0.42 5.15
N ARG A 44 -3.85 -0.20 4.64
CA ARG A 44 -5.24 0.22 4.79
C ARG A 44 -6.10 -0.93 5.27
N THR A 45 -7.15 -0.59 6.01
CA THR A 45 -8.31 -1.47 6.21
C THR A 45 -9.52 -0.83 5.56
N TRP A 46 -10.66 -1.52 5.53
CA TRP A 46 -11.91 -1.00 5.02
C TRP A 46 -13.05 -1.30 5.98
N ASN A 47 -13.91 -0.32 6.20
CA ASN A 47 -15.08 -0.46 7.06
C ASN A 47 -16.23 0.43 6.56
N THR A 48 -17.31 0.46 7.34
CA THR A 48 -18.50 1.28 7.07
C THR A 48 -18.85 2.16 8.26
N ASP A 49 -17.88 2.44 9.13
CA ASP A 49 -18.12 2.99 10.47
C ASP A 49 -18.69 4.43 10.40
N SER A 50 -18.36 5.17 9.34
CA SER A 50 -18.93 6.49 9.07
C SER A 50 -20.32 6.48 8.41
N THR A 51 -20.93 5.31 8.20
CA THR A 51 -22.26 5.22 7.56
C THR A 51 -23.34 5.78 8.50
N PRO A 52 -24.11 6.80 8.09
CA PRO A 52 -25.22 7.30 8.89
C PRO A 52 -26.28 6.22 9.13
N LYS A 53 -26.92 6.27 10.31
CA LYS A 53 -27.92 5.27 10.69
C LYS A 53 -29.12 5.30 9.72
N GLY A 54 -29.50 4.12 9.23
CA GLY A 54 -30.61 3.97 8.28
C GLY A 54 -30.23 4.17 6.81
N GLU A 55 -28.97 4.50 6.53
CA GLU A 55 -28.47 4.57 5.16
C GLU A 55 -27.80 3.27 4.71
N LYS A 56 -27.62 3.14 3.39
CA LYS A 56 -26.85 2.05 2.80
C LYS A 56 -25.38 2.16 3.22
N ALA A 57 -24.76 1.02 3.50
CA ALA A 57 -23.33 0.89 3.80
C ALA A 57 -22.46 1.71 2.83
N ARG A 58 -21.67 2.62 3.39
CA ARG A 58 -20.66 3.42 2.69
C ARG A 58 -19.29 2.87 3.03
N TRP A 59 -18.70 2.11 2.12
CA TRP A 59 -17.37 1.55 2.30
C TRP A 59 -16.30 2.63 2.17
N GLU A 60 -15.38 2.67 3.12
CA GLU A 60 -14.23 3.56 3.09
C GLU A 60 -12.94 2.80 3.40
N PHE A 61 -11.83 3.25 2.79
CA PHE A 61 -10.51 2.76 3.13
C PHE A 61 -9.86 3.66 4.19
N VAL A 62 -9.62 3.10 5.37
CA VAL A 62 -8.94 3.79 6.47
C VAL A 62 -7.45 3.46 6.41
N THR A 63 -6.59 4.47 6.46
CA THR A 63 -5.13 4.25 6.49
C THR A 63 -4.71 3.85 7.90
N LEU A 64 -4.13 2.65 8.04
CA LEU A 64 -3.56 2.15 9.29
C LEU A 64 -2.14 2.67 9.50
N LYS A 65 -1.31 2.60 8.46
CA LYS A 65 0.11 2.97 8.54
C LYS A 65 0.66 3.36 7.17
N LYS A 66 1.67 4.22 7.16
CA LYS A 66 2.51 4.49 5.98
C LYS A 66 3.95 4.12 6.32
N LEU A 67 4.57 3.34 5.44
CA LEU A 67 5.98 2.98 5.49
C LEU A 67 6.67 3.66 4.30
N LYS A 68 7.97 3.91 4.44
CA LYS A 68 8.78 4.55 3.40
C LYS A 68 10.04 3.73 3.17
N ALA A 69 10.21 3.22 1.96
CA ALA A 69 11.47 2.64 1.51
C ALA A 69 12.59 3.68 1.66
N LYS A 70 13.70 3.28 2.27
CA LYS A 70 14.86 4.15 2.49
C LYS A 70 15.86 3.90 1.37
N SER A 71 16.48 4.97 0.86
CA SER A 71 17.68 4.82 0.03
C SER A 71 18.81 4.25 0.89
N VAL A 72 19.59 3.34 0.29
CA VAL A 72 20.63 2.54 0.97
C VAL A 72 21.75 3.41 1.56
N ASP A 73 21.95 4.61 1.04
CA ASP A 73 23.03 5.49 1.47
C ASP A 73 22.59 6.51 2.54
N GLY A 74 21.35 6.44 3.02
CA GLY A 74 20.78 7.42 3.95
C GLY A 74 20.65 8.84 3.39
N SER A 75 21.21 9.11 2.21
CA SER A 75 21.10 10.38 1.50
C SER A 75 19.73 10.45 0.81
N GLN A 76 18.83 11.26 1.37
CA GLN A 76 17.52 11.55 0.76
C GLN A 76 17.67 12.57 -0.37
N THR A 77 18.46 12.26 -1.39
CA THR A 77 18.34 13.02 -2.64
C THR A 77 17.05 12.56 -3.33
N ARG A 78 16.22 13.52 -3.77
CA ARG A 78 14.92 13.26 -4.43
C ARG A 78 15.01 12.33 -5.65
N SER A 79 16.21 12.10 -6.18
CA SER A 79 16.46 11.29 -7.38
C SER A 79 16.70 9.80 -7.11
N SER A 80 16.69 9.34 -5.86
CA SER A 80 17.11 7.96 -5.50
C SER A 80 16.07 7.15 -4.71
N VAL A 81 14.83 7.65 -4.54
CA VAL A 81 13.82 6.86 -3.81
C VAL A 81 13.28 5.75 -4.73
N PRO A 82 13.45 4.47 -4.36
CA PRO A 82 13.11 3.36 -5.23
C PRO A 82 11.59 3.19 -5.38
N CYS A 83 11.14 2.78 -6.56
CA CYS A 83 9.75 2.40 -6.80
C CYS A 83 9.46 1.04 -6.13
N VAL A 84 8.33 0.94 -5.42
CA VAL A 84 7.89 -0.36 -4.85
C VAL A 84 7.20 -1.18 -5.93
N THR A 85 7.85 -2.24 -6.40
CA THR A 85 7.38 -3.05 -7.53
C THR A 85 6.68 -4.34 -7.10
N ALA A 86 6.91 -4.80 -5.87
CA ALA A 86 6.27 -5.99 -5.34
C ALA A 86 5.95 -5.86 -3.85
N LEU A 87 4.83 -6.45 -3.43
CA LEU A 87 4.44 -6.58 -2.03
C LEU A 87 4.00 -8.02 -1.77
N ARG A 88 4.41 -8.58 -0.63
CA ARG A 88 3.95 -9.89 -0.19
C ARG A 88 3.92 -9.99 1.31
N PHE A 89 2.80 -10.42 1.84
CA PHE A 89 2.71 -10.85 3.23
C PHE A 89 3.16 -12.30 3.41
N VAL A 90 3.94 -12.55 4.45
CA VAL A 90 4.29 -13.88 4.95
C VAL A 90 4.13 -13.85 6.46
N GLY A 91 3.04 -14.42 6.98
CA GLY A 91 2.71 -14.33 8.39
C GLY A 91 2.53 -12.87 8.84
N GLU A 92 3.38 -12.42 9.76
CA GLU A 92 3.41 -11.04 10.32
C GLU A 92 4.42 -10.13 9.62
N THR A 93 5.06 -10.65 8.59
CA THR A 93 6.10 -9.93 7.89
C THR A 93 5.57 -9.47 6.54
N LEU A 94 5.72 -8.18 6.26
CA LEU A 94 5.53 -7.63 4.94
C LEU A 94 6.88 -7.55 4.24
N PHE A 95 7.00 -8.20 3.09
CA PHE A 95 8.12 -8.06 2.18
C PHE A 95 7.77 -7.05 1.09
N HIS A 96 8.73 -6.21 0.73
CA HIS A 96 8.62 -5.35 -0.45
C HIS A 96 9.86 -5.49 -1.34
N GLY A 97 9.61 -5.53 -2.65
CA GLY A 97 10.63 -5.48 -3.69
C GLY A 97 10.67 -4.12 -4.35
N GLU A 98 11.86 -3.72 -4.77
CA GLU A 98 12.13 -2.41 -5.37
C GLU A 98 12.62 -2.54 -6.81
N ASP A 99 12.47 -1.48 -7.61
CA ASP A 99 13.01 -1.37 -8.98
C ASP A 99 14.55 -1.45 -9.05
N THR A 100 15.23 -1.24 -7.93
CA THR A 100 16.68 -1.46 -7.78
C THR A 100 17.08 -2.94 -7.70
N GLY A 101 16.10 -3.86 -7.67
CA GLY A 101 16.32 -5.30 -7.49
C GLY A 101 16.52 -5.72 -6.03
N LYS A 102 16.42 -4.79 -5.07
CA LYS A 102 16.53 -5.08 -3.63
C LYS A 102 15.20 -5.50 -3.05
N VAL A 103 15.27 -6.29 -1.98
CA VAL A 103 14.11 -6.76 -1.21
C VAL A 103 14.34 -6.47 0.27
N PHE A 104 13.31 -5.96 0.93
CA PHE A 104 13.34 -5.67 2.36
C PHE A 104 12.09 -6.24 3.04
N CYS A 105 12.11 -6.30 4.36
CA CYS A 105 11.00 -6.79 5.16
C CYS A 105 10.70 -5.88 6.34
N TRP A 106 9.43 -5.93 6.78
CA TRP A 106 8.90 -5.20 7.92
C TRP A 106 8.15 -6.18 8.82
N SER A 107 8.45 -6.18 10.11
CA SER A 107 7.65 -6.91 11.11
C SER A 107 6.43 -6.08 11.53
N LEU A 108 5.25 -6.69 11.61
CA LEU A 108 3.98 -6.06 11.98
C LEU A 108 3.22 -6.91 13.03
N PRO A 109 2.75 -6.37 14.18
CA PRO A 109 3.11 -5.12 14.84
C PRO A 109 4.11 -5.35 16.00
N ASP A 110 4.90 -4.31 16.31
CA ASP A 110 5.38 -4.09 17.68
C ASP A 110 4.21 -3.57 18.55
#